data_AF-A0A8C2NZ02-F1
#
_entry.id   AF-A0A8C2NZ02-F1
#
_cell.length_a   1.000
_cell.length_b   1.000
_cell.length_c   1.000
_cell.angle_alpha   90.00
_cell.angle_beta   90.00
_cell.angle_gamma   90.00
#
_symmetry.space_group_name_H-M   'P 1'
#
loop_
_entity.id
_entity.type
_entity.pdbx_description
1 polymer ?
#
loop_
_entity_poly.entity_id
_entity_poly.type
_entity_poly.pdbx_seq_one_letter_code
_entity_poly.pdbx_strand_id
1 'polypeptide(L)'
;MAGQLFPQLPHRTHGQKMQEPPKNIEEFLKLQNLDHWPKEAHLWDSDKLLHAMKKIKEDSSFTSIYTHLWRNVLRIDDAAIAMESRLSKCSILLKNHASEIFEWNRIISRTISHGKLKQYKAFLKKYHKEKKIMGCDFPGFRTDELTQLPRHLNAERIYLFILKAHNFDGKVFKIWRTHFLSEASIALLHDCFWWWFLHKFKPDRESQDCLFDRISESYVTLFMSIPLSRKDTFFQEKH
;
A
#
# COMPACT_ATOMS: atom_id res chain seq x y z
N MET A 1 -39.09 -22.79 -13.19
CA MET A 1 -38.70 -22.69 -11.77
C MET A 1 -38.86 -24.06 -11.15
N ALA A 2 -37.76 -24.76 -10.88
CA ALA A 2 -37.75 -26.05 -10.20
C ALA A 2 -36.69 -25.98 -9.10
N GLY A 3 -37.13 -25.70 -7.88
CA GLY A 3 -36.27 -25.63 -6.70
C GLY A 3 -35.94 -27.04 -6.21
N GLN A 4 -34.66 -27.41 -6.27
CA GLN A 4 -34.12 -28.56 -5.57
C GLN A 4 -34.12 -28.26 -4.06
N LEU A 5 -35.06 -28.87 -3.35
CA LEU A 5 -35.05 -28.96 -1.89
C LEU A 5 -33.94 -29.94 -1.48
N PHE A 6 -32.79 -29.41 -1.08
CA PHE A 6 -31.83 -30.16 -0.27
C PHE A 6 -32.49 -30.55 1.06
N PRO A 7 -32.56 -31.83 1.44
CA PRO A 7 -33.00 -32.21 2.77
C PRO A 7 -32.00 -31.67 3.79
N GLN A 8 -32.47 -30.81 4.69
CA GLN A 8 -31.67 -30.26 5.77
C GLN A 8 -31.24 -31.39 6.71
N LEU A 9 -29.94 -31.49 7.00
CA LEU A 9 -29.43 -32.41 8.04
C LEU A 9 -30.04 -32.01 9.39
N PRO A 10 -30.62 -32.95 10.16
CA PRO A 10 -31.14 -32.63 11.48
C PRO A 10 -30.01 -32.12 12.38
N HIS A 11 -30.28 -31.02 13.07
CA HIS A 11 -29.40 -30.39 14.03
C HIS A 11 -28.87 -31.42 15.04
N ARG A 12 -27.54 -31.53 15.16
CA ARG A 12 -26.86 -32.43 16.10
C ARG A 12 -27.23 -32.08 17.54
N THR A 13 -28.15 -32.83 18.13
CA THR A 13 -28.39 -32.81 19.57
C THR A 13 -27.27 -33.57 20.28
N HIS A 14 -26.63 -32.85 21.20
CA HIS A 14 -25.64 -33.26 22.21
C HIS A 14 -25.20 -34.74 22.25
N GLY A 15 -23.92 -34.96 21.93
CA GLY A 15 -23.24 -36.24 22.05
C GLY A 15 -23.31 -36.81 23.46
N GLN A 16 -23.84 -38.02 23.57
CA GLN A 16 -23.68 -38.85 24.77
C GLN A 16 -22.18 -39.06 25.02
N LYS A 17 -21.74 -38.90 26.29
CA LYS A 17 -20.35 -39.12 26.69
C LYS A 17 -19.99 -40.59 26.44
N MET A 18 -19.00 -40.84 25.57
CA MET A 18 -18.39 -42.16 25.35
C MET A 18 -17.78 -42.68 26.66
N GLN A 19 -18.23 -43.82 27.16
CA GLN A 19 -17.53 -44.53 28.23
C GLN A 19 -16.51 -45.55 27.68
N GLU A 20 -16.80 -46.17 26.52
CA GLU A 20 -15.84 -47.00 25.78
C GLU A 20 -15.99 -46.78 24.27
N PRO A 21 -14.90 -46.92 23.47
CA PRO A 21 -14.98 -46.83 22.02
C PRO A 21 -15.83 -47.97 21.44
N PRO A 22 -16.73 -47.71 20.48
CA PRO A 22 -17.47 -48.77 19.80
C PRO A 22 -16.51 -49.74 19.13
N LYS A 23 -16.77 -51.05 19.28
CA LYS A 23 -15.89 -52.11 18.79
C LYS A 23 -16.27 -52.56 17.38
N ASN A 24 -17.48 -52.26 16.93
CA ASN A 24 -17.93 -52.53 15.57
C ASN A 24 -18.65 -51.32 14.95
N ILE A 25 -18.80 -51.34 13.62
CA ILE A 25 -19.46 -50.27 12.85
C ILE A 25 -20.94 -50.10 13.23
N GLU A 26 -21.62 -51.17 13.62
CA GLU A 26 -23.05 -51.17 13.96
C GLU A 26 -23.32 -50.49 15.30
N GLU A 27 -22.46 -50.73 16.30
CA GLU A 27 -22.43 -50.02 17.58
C GLU A 27 -22.15 -48.54 17.36
N PHE A 28 -21.18 -48.20 16.50
CA PHE A 28 -20.88 -46.81 16.16
C PHE A 28 -22.08 -46.11 15.52
N LEU A 29 -22.74 -46.74 14.55
CA LEU A 29 -23.89 -46.15 13.85
C LEU A 29 -25.08 -45.95 14.80
N LYS A 30 -25.38 -46.94 15.66
CA LYS A 30 -26.39 -46.80 16.72
C LYS A 30 -26.10 -45.63 17.67
N LEU A 31 -24.87 -45.50 18.13
CA LEU A 31 -24.45 -44.42 19.02
C LEU A 31 -24.57 -43.03 18.39
N GLN A 32 -24.46 -42.93 17.05
CA GLN A 32 -24.64 -41.69 16.31
C GLN A 32 -26.10 -41.45 15.88
N ASN A 33 -27.06 -42.28 16.32
CA ASN A 33 -28.44 -42.30 15.85
C ASN A 33 -28.55 -42.41 14.32
N LEU A 34 -27.63 -43.14 13.69
CA LEU A 34 -27.56 -43.38 12.24
C LEU A 34 -27.99 -44.81 11.90
N ASP A 35 -29.10 -45.28 12.48
CA ASP A 35 -29.60 -46.65 12.29
C ASP A 35 -30.03 -46.94 10.84
N HIS A 36 -30.36 -45.90 10.09
CA HIS A 36 -30.75 -45.96 8.67
C HIS A 36 -29.56 -45.76 7.73
N TRP A 37 -28.32 -45.79 8.25
CA TRP A 37 -27.15 -45.67 7.39
C TRP A 37 -27.15 -46.79 6.35
N PRO A 38 -26.95 -46.47 5.06
CA PRO A 38 -26.95 -47.47 4.01
C PRO A 38 -25.86 -48.52 4.30
N LYS A 39 -26.30 -49.74 4.61
CA LYS A 39 -25.43 -50.89 4.89
C LYS A 39 -24.68 -51.34 3.64
N GLU A 40 -25.32 -51.13 2.49
CA GLU A 40 -24.78 -51.40 1.18
C GLU A 40 -24.74 -50.06 0.44
N ALA A 41 -23.55 -49.49 0.36
CA ALA A 41 -23.31 -48.45 -0.63
C ALA A 41 -23.37 -49.14 -1.99
N HIS A 42 -24.46 -48.94 -2.74
CA HIS A 42 -24.46 -49.20 -4.18
C HIS A 42 -23.45 -48.22 -4.81
N LEU A 43 -22.19 -48.62 -4.78
CA LEU A 43 -21.10 -47.94 -5.47
C LEU A 43 -21.45 -48.03 -6.95
N TRP A 44 -21.88 -46.91 -7.51
CA TRP A 44 -22.16 -46.81 -8.92
C TRP A 44 -20.87 -47.10 -9.70
N ASP A 45 -20.96 -48.03 -10.66
CA ASP A 45 -20.00 -48.26 -11.75
C ASP A 45 -18.55 -48.54 -11.29
N SER A 46 -18.30 -49.82 -10.97
CA SER A 46 -17.00 -50.37 -10.53
C SER A 46 -15.82 -49.89 -11.40
N ASP A 47 -16.03 -49.68 -12.69
CA ASP A 47 -15.00 -49.26 -13.64
C ASP A 47 -14.54 -47.82 -13.39
N LYS A 48 -15.45 -46.92 -13.00
CA LYS A 48 -15.10 -45.54 -12.63
C LYS A 48 -14.30 -45.50 -11.34
N LEU A 49 -14.66 -46.34 -10.37
CA LEU A 49 -13.90 -46.45 -9.13
C LEU A 49 -12.50 -46.99 -9.39
N LEU A 50 -12.38 -48.05 -10.19
CA LEU A 50 -11.09 -48.63 -10.57
C LEU A 50 -10.21 -47.60 -11.29
N HIS A 51 -10.80 -46.82 -12.20
CA HIS A 51 -10.11 -45.73 -12.89
C HIS A 51 -9.65 -44.63 -11.92
N ALA A 52 -10.51 -44.22 -10.98
CA ALA A 52 -10.15 -43.24 -9.96
C ALA A 52 -9.03 -43.75 -9.04
N MET A 53 -9.07 -45.02 -8.62
CA MET A 53 -8.02 -45.62 -7.80
C MET A 53 -6.69 -45.73 -8.56
N LYS A 54 -6.73 -46.12 -9.84
CA LYS A 54 -5.53 -46.16 -10.69
C LYS A 54 -4.94 -44.77 -10.88
N LYS A 55 -5.79 -43.78 -11.14
CA LYS A 55 -5.37 -42.38 -11.26
C LYS A 55 -4.75 -41.85 -9.96
N ILE A 56 -5.38 -42.09 -8.82
CA ILE A 56 -4.81 -41.71 -7.52
C ILE A 56 -3.47 -42.39 -7.30
N LYS A 57 -3.30 -43.66 -7.67
CA LYS A 57 -2.03 -44.38 -7.55
C LYS A 57 -0.94 -43.81 -8.47
N GLU A 58 -1.30 -43.41 -9.69
CA GLU A 58 -0.38 -42.75 -10.64
C GLU A 58 0.00 -41.34 -10.14
N ASP A 59 -0.98 -40.56 -9.67
CA ASP A 59 -0.79 -39.21 -9.13
C ASP A 59 0.00 -39.21 -7.82
N SER A 60 -0.14 -40.26 -6.99
CA SER A 60 0.61 -40.45 -5.75
C SER A 60 1.93 -41.20 -5.93
N SER A 61 2.30 -41.56 -7.16
CA SER A 61 3.61 -42.16 -7.42
C SER A 61 4.73 -41.17 -7.13
N PHE A 62 5.86 -41.68 -6.62
CA PHE A 62 7.03 -40.85 -6.31
C PHE A 62 7.45 -39.97 -7.48
N THR A 63 7.46 -40.51 -8.70
CA THR A 63 7.82 -39.78 -9.92
C THR A 63 6.86 -38.63 -10.23
N SER A 64 5.55 -38.86 -10.09
CA SER A 64 4.54 -37.81 -10.33
C SER A 64 4.66 -36.69 -9.30
N ILE A 65 4.78 -37.06 -8.01
CA ILE A 65 4.98 -36.09 -6.92
C ILE A 65 6.28 -35.31 -7.12
N TYR A 66 7.39 -36.00 -7.40
CA TYR A 66 8.69 -35.37 -7.58
C TYR A 66 8.69 -34.40 -8.76
N THR A 67 8.17 -34.80 -9.92
CA THR A 67 8.10 -33.92 -11.11
C THR A 67 7.18 -32.74 -10.90
N HIS A 68 6.05 -32.92 -10.21
CA HIS A 68 5.14 -31.85 -9.85
C HIS A 68 5.80 -30.83 -8.91
N LEU A 69 6.46 -31.30 -7.85
CA LEU A 69 7.20 -30.43 -6.93
C LEU A 69 8.37 -29.74 -7.63
N TRP A 70 9.09 -30.45 -8.49
CA TRP A 70 10.21 -29.91 -9.27
C TRP A 70 9.79 -28.77 -10.19
N ARG A 71 8.57 -28.83 -10.76
CA ARG A 71 8.02 -27.79 -11.64
C ARG A 71 7.39 -26.62 -10.89
N ASN A 72 6.69 -26.88 -9.78
CA ASN A 72 5.82 -25.87 -9.16
C ASN A 72 6.42 -25.22 -7.91
N VAL A 73 7.40 -25.85 -7.26
CA VAL A 73 8.07 -25.26 -6.10
C VAL A 73 9.22 -24.40 -6.60
N LEU A 74 9.10 -23.09 -6.41
CA LEU A 74 10.15 -22.11 -6.71
C LEU A 74 11.41 -22.51 -5.92
N ARG A 75 12.52 -22.76 -6.62
CA ARG A 75 13.77 -23.09 -5.93
C ARG A 75 14.29 -21.86 -5.22
N ILE A 76 14.87 -22.08 -4.05
CA ILE A 76 15.61 -21.05 -3.32
C ILE A 76 16.69 -20.44 -4.23
N ASP A 77 17.30 -21.25 -5.09
CA ASP A 77 18.31 -20.82 -6.06
C ASP A 77 17.75 -19.87 -7.12
N ASP A 78 16.55 -20.12 -7.66
CA ASP A 78 15.92 -19.24 -8.65
C ASP A 78 15.55 -17.89 -8.03
N ALA A 79 15.03 -17.92 -6.80
CA ALA A 79 14.76 -16.70 -6.04
C ALA A 79 16.05 -15.94 -5.71
N ALA A 80 17.13 -16.63 -5.35
CA ALA A 80 18.44 -16.04 -5.09
C ALA A 80 19.03 -15.41 -6.36
N ILE A 81 18.99 -16.10 -7.49
CA ILE A 81 19.45 -15.60 -8.79
C ILE A 81 18.63 -14.38 -9.21
N ALA A 82 17.31 -14.40 -9.03
CA ALA A 82 16.45 -13.26 -9.33
C ALA A 82 16.75 -12.06 -8.42
N MET A 83 17.00 -12.30 -7.12
CA MET A 83 17.42 -11.25 -6.19
C MET A 83 18.78 -10.67 -6.55
N GLU A 84 19.76 -11.50 -6.90
CA GLU A 84 21.11 -11.07 -7.28
C GLU A 84 21.08 -10.25 -8.59
N SER A 85 20.28 -10.68 -9.56
CA SER A 85 20.00 -9.91 -10.79
C SER A 85 19.40 -8.54 -10.47
N ARG A 86 18.45 -8.44 -9.54
CA ARG A 86 17.87 -7.16 -9.11
C ARG A 86 18.88 -6.27 -8.38
N LEU A 87 19.69 -6.85 -7.48
CA LEU A 87 20.72 -6.13 -6.74
C LEU A 87 21.77 -5.54 -7.68
N SER A 88 22.19 -6.29 -8.70
CA SER A 88 23.13 -5.80 -9.71
C SER A 88 22.57 -4.58 -10.48
N LYS A 89 21.29 -4.64 -10.88
CA LYS A 89 20.60 -3.51 -11.54
C LYS A 89 20.53 -2.28 -10.64
N CYS A 90 20.17 -2.45 -9.37
CA CYS A 90 20.14 -1.35 -8.40
C CYS A 90 21.53 -0.73 -8.20
N SER A 91 22.59 -1.54 -8.16
CA SER A 91 23.98 -1.07 -8.05
C SER A 91 24.38 -0.21 -9.24
N ILE A 92 24.02 -0.62 -10.46
CA ILE A 92 24.27 0.16 -11.69
C ILE A 92 23.51 1.50 -11.64
N LEU A 93 22.22 1.49 -11.32
CA LEU A 93 21.42 2.71 -11.20
C LEU A 93 21.99 3.68 -10.17
N LEU A 94 22.40 3.16 -9.01
CA LEU A 94 23.00 3.97 -7.96
C LEU A 94 24.33 4.60 -8.41
N LYS A 95 25.19 3.84 -9.10
CA LYS A 95 26.45 4.35 -9.67
C LYS A 95 26.20 5.42 -10.73
N ASN A 96 25.21 5.24 -11.58
CA ASN A 96 24.85 6.21 -12.61
C ASN A 96 24.36 7.52 -11.97
N HIS A 97 23.42 7.44 -11.03
CA HIS A 97 22.94 8.63 -10.32
C HIS A 97 24.03 9.32 -9.50
N ALA A 98 24.90 8.56 -8.83
CA ALA A 98 26.04 9.15 -8.14
C ALA A 98 26.95 9.93 -9.11
N SER A 99 27.23 9.35 -10.28
CA SER A 99 28.05 9.99 -11.32
C SER A 99 27.40 11.27 -11.85
N GLU A 100 26.09 11.25 -12.11
CA GLU A 100 25.33 12.44 -12.49
C GLU A 100 25.44 13.54 -11.42
N ILE A 101 25.24 13.21 -10.14
CA ILE A 101 25.35 14.18 -9.03
C ILE A 101 26.75 14.81 -8.98
N PHE A 102 27.81 14.02 -9.19
CA PHE A 102 29.17 14.54 -9.22
C PHE A 102 29.42 15.45 -10.43
N GLU A 103 28.90 15.10 -11.61
CA GLU A 103 28.98 15.96 -12.79
C GLU A 103 28.20 17.26 -12.61
N TRP A 104 26.99 17.22 -12.06
CA TRP A 104 26.22 18.41 -11.70
C TRP A 104 26.98 19.28 -10.71
N ASN A 105 27.59 18.71 -9.66
CA ASN A 105 28.43 19.45 -8.73
C ASN A 105 29.64 20.09 -9.42
N ARG A 106 30.27 19.39 -10.36
CA ARG A 106 31.40 19.91 -11.17
C ARG A 106 30.95 21.07 -12.06
N ILE A 107 29.80 20.98 -12.70
CA ILE A 107 29.22 22.04 -13.52
C ILE A 107 28.87 23.25 -12.64
N ILE A 108 28.17 23.03 -11.52
CA ILE A 108 27.81 24.09 -10.57
C ILE A 108 29.05 24.83 -10.05
N SER A 109 30.11 24.11 -9.71
CA SER A 109 31.35 24.71 -9.23
C SER A 109 32.15 25.44 -10.32
N ARG A 110 31.99 25.09 -11.61
CA ARG A 110 32.56 25.82 -12.74
C ARG A 110 31.74 27.06 -13.11
N THR A 111 30.40 26.98 -13.05
CA THR A 111 29.49 28.05 -13.48
C THR A 111 29.30 29.13 -12.42
N ILE A 112 29.47 28.79 -11.14
CA ILE A 112 29.31 29.74 -10.02
C ILE A 112 30.66 30.30 -9.63
N SER A 113 30.83 31.62 -9.71
CA SER A 113 32.03 32.29 -9.19
C SER A 113 32.23 31.94 -7.71
N HIS A 114 33.47 31.64 -7.31
CA HIS A 114 33.81 31.24 -5.95
C HIS A 114 33.27 32.22 -4.88
N GLY A 115 33.10 33.50 -5.23
CA GLY A 115 32.45 34.53 -4.41
C GLY A 115 30.96 34.25 -4.12
N LYS A 116 30.15 33.90 -5.14
CA LYS A 116 28.73 33.56 -4.95
C LYS A 116 28.57 32.27 -4.14
N LEU A 117 29.39 31.25 -4.38
CA LEU A 117 29.36 30.01 -3.61
C LEU A 117 29.70 30.25 -2.12
N LYS A 118 30.69 31.11 -1.85
CA LYS A 118 31.06 31.51 -0.48
C LYS A 118 29.92 32.29 0.19
N GLN A 119 29.23 33.15 -0.57
CA GLN A 119 28.05 33.88 -0.10
C GLN A 119 26.88 32.92 0.21
N TYR A 120 26.59 31.94 -0.64
CA TYR A 120 25.56 30.92 -0.37
C TYR A 120 25.94 29.98 0.78
N LYS A 121 27.21 29.56 0.89
CA LYS A 121 27.69 28.79 2.04
C LYS A 121 27.60 29.58 3.35
N ALA A 122 27.93 30.88 3.32
CA ALA A 122 27.79 31.77 4.47
C ALA A 122 26.31 31.97 4.84
N PHE A 123 25.44 32.13 3.84
CA PHE A 123 23.99 32.16 4.01
C PHE A 123 23.51 30.87 4.67
N LEU A 124 23.81 29.70 4.10
CA LEU A 124 23.43 28.40 4.67
C LEU A 124 23.98 28.19 6.09
N LYS A 125 25.24 28.59 6.38
CA LYS A 125 25.81 28.52 7.74
C LYS A 125 25.11 29.45 8.73
N LYS A 126 24.66 30.64 8.30
CA LYS A 126 23.85 31.56 9.12
C LYS A 126 22.53 30.88 9.52
N TYR A 127 21.84 30.24 8.58
CA TYR A 127 20.58 29.56 8.84
C TYR A 127 20.72 28.18 9.52
N HIS A 128 21.87 27.51 9.40
CA HIS A 128 22.09 26.22 10.05
C HIS A 128 22.24 26.33 11.58
N LYS A 129 22.65 27.50 12.10
CA LYS A 129 22.75 27.76 13.55
C LYS A 129 21.39 27.96 14.21
N GLU A 130 20.33 28.27 13.45
CA GLU A 130 18.95 28.45 13.94
C GLU A 130 18.03 27.25 13.65
N LYS A 131 18.60 26.06 13.39
CA LYS A 131 17.83 24.83 13.14
C LYS A 131 17.50 24.07 14.42
N LYS A 132 16.73 24.71 15.30
CA LYS A 132 15.86 23.99 16.21
C LYS A 132 14.42 24.34 15.84
N ILE A 133 13.68 23.36 15.33
CA ILE A 133 12.22 23.41 15.21
C ILE A 133 11.57 23.62 16.61
N MET A 134 12.36 23.48 17.67
CA MET A 134 12.08 23.69 19.10
C MET A 134 11.65 25.11 19.51
N GLY A 135 11.29 26.00 18.59
CA GLY A 135 10.85 27.37 18.88
C GLY A 135 9.68 27.85 18.02
N CYS A 136 9.01 26.93 17.31
CA CYS A 136 7.74 27.23 16.65
C CYS A 136 6.62 26.73 17.55
N ASP A 137 5.73 27.63 17.97
CA ASP A 137 4.52 27.28 18.69
C ASP A 137 3.34 27.26 17.73
N PHE A 138 2.46 26.29 17.91
CA PHE A 138 1.18 26.29 17.23
C PHE A 138 0.31 27.38 17.85
N PRO A 139 -0.15 28.39 17.09
CA PRO A 139 -0.88 29.53 17.62
C PRO A 139 -2.36 29.22 17.92
N GLY A 140 -2.79 27.95 17.78
CA GLY A 140 -4.17 27.51 17.91
C GLY A 140 -4.88 27.35 16.58
N PHE A 141 -5.91 26.52 16.57
CA PHE A 141 -6.82 26.37 15.43
C PHE A 141 -7.79 27.56 15.40
N ARG A 142 -8.05 28.08 14.20
CA ARG A 142 -9.08 29.11 13.95
C ARG A 142 -9.92 28.65 12.78
N THR A 143 -11.23 28.70 12.91
CA THR A 143 -12.16 28.22 11.87
C THR A 143 -12.07 29.06 10.60
N ASP A 144 -11.99 30.39 10.75
CA ASP A 144 -12.11 31.35 9.64
C ASP A 144 -10.77 31.76 9.01
N GLU A 145 -9.64 31.37 9.61
CA GLU A 145 -8.31 31.79 9.16
C GLU A 145 -7.34 30.60 9.08
N LEU A 146 -6.53 30.56 8.01
CA LEU A 146 -5.46 29.59 7.88
C LEU A 146 -4.30 29.92 8.80
N THR A 147 -3.83 28.91 9.54
CA THR A 147 -2.68 29.06 10.40
C THR A 147 -1.43 29.25 9.55
N GLN A 148 -0.84 30.44 9.60
CA GLN A 148 0.33 30.80 8.80
C GLN A 148 1.48 29.81 9.01
N LEU A 149 2.16 29.43 7.94
CA LEU A 149 3.32 28.54 8.05
C LEU A 149 4.46 29.25 8.79
N PRO A 150 5.29 28.52 9.56
CA PRO A 150 6.41 29.11 10.26
C PRO A 150 7.33 29.91 9.33
N ARG A 151 7.93 30.98 9.86
CA ARG A 151 8.94 31.81 9.17
C ARG A 151 8.43 32.47 7.88
N HIS A 152 7.13 32.79 7.81
CA HIS A 152 6.49 33.42 6.64
C HIS A 152 6.70 32.62 5.34
N LEU A 153 6.77 31.29 5.45
CA LEU A 153 6.77 30.42 4.30
C LEU A 153 5.45 30.60 3.54
N ASN A 154 5.53 30.99 2.28
CA ASN A 154 4.37 31.13 1.42
C ASN A 154 4.11 29.80 0.69
N ALA A 155 2.95 29.21 0.93
CA ALA A 155 2.50 27.96 0.30
C ALA A 155 2.56 28.00 -1.24
N GLU A 156 2.18 29.12 -1.85
CA GLU A 156 2.24 29.30 -3.30
C GLU A 156 3.67 29.14 -3.83
N ARG A 157 4.65 29.69 -3.11
CA ARG A 157 6.07 29.58 -3.50
C ARG A 157 6.56 28.14 -3.41
N ILE A 158 6.11 27.41 -2.39
CA ILE A 158 6.43 25.99 -2.23
C ILE A 158 5.86 25.20 -3.40
N TYR A 159 4.59 25.41 -3.74
CA TYR A 159 3.96 24.74 -4.88
C TYR A 159 4.59 25.10 -6.21
N LEU A 160 4.91 26.37 -6.45
CA LEU A 160 5.62 26.80 -7.66
C LEU A 160 7.00 26.14 -7.78
N PHE A 161 7.69 25.94 -6.66
CA PHE A 161 8.97 25.22 -6.64
C PHE A 161 8.80 23.75 -7.01
N ILE A 162 7.81 23.07 -6.42
CA ILE A 162 7.47 21.67 -6.72
C ILE A 162 7.11 21.50 -8.21
N LEU A 163 6.25 22.38 -8.73
CA LEU A 163 5.84 22.34 -10.13
C LEU A 163 7.00 22.56 -11.11
N LYS A 164 7.95 23.44 -10.76
CA LYS A 164 9.16 23.66 -11.57
C LYS A 164 10.11 22.46 -11.54
N ALA A 165 10.23 21.79 -10.39
CA ALA A 165 11.11 20.62 -10.25
C ALA A 165 10.62 19.42 -11.07
N HIS A 166 9.30 19.28 -11.28
CA HIS A 166 8.72 18.17 -12.02
C HIS A 166 8.82 18.27 -13.56
N ASN A 167 9.29 19.39 -14.12
CA ASN A 167 9.48 19.58 -15.57
C ASN A 167 8.27 19.18 -16.45
N PHE A 168 7.06 19.55 -16.05
CA PHE A 168 5.85 19.29 -16.86
C PHE A 168 5.88 20.05 -18.20
N ASP A 169 5.25 19.47 -19.23
CA ASP A 169 4.93 20.19 -20.48
C ASP A 169 4.07 21.44 -20.18
N GLY A 170 4.23 22.50 -20.98
CA GLY A 170 3.65 23.82 -20.71
C GLY A 170 2.13 23.82 -20.54
N LYS A 171 1.41 22.96 -21.27
CA LYS A 171 -0.05 22.81 -21.14
C LYS A 171 -0.44 22.18 -19.80
N VAL A 172 0.25 21.11 -19.42
CA VAL A 172 0.04 20.37 -18.16
C VAL A 172 0.44 21.22 -16.96
N PHE A 173 1.57 21.93 -17.06
CA PHE A 173 2.02 22.88 -16.05
C PHE A 173 0.98 23.96 -15.76
N LYS A 174 0.38 24.57 -16.80
CA LYS A 174 -0.63 25.63 -16.63
C LYS A 174 -1.87 25.11 -15.90
N ILE A 175 -2.30 23.89 -16.20
CA ILE A 175 -3.44 23.24 -15.55
C ILE A 175 -3.15 22.98 -14.07
N TRP A 176 -2.05 22.27 -13.78
CA TRP A 176 -1.69 21.93 -12.41
C TRP A 176 -1.41 23.16 -11.56
N ARG A 177 -0.78 24.19 -12.14
CA ARG A 177 -0.59 25.47 -11.48
C ARG A 177 -1.90 26.06 -10.97
N THR A 178 -2.99 25.99 -11.73
CA THR A 178 -4.30 26.48 -11.29
C THR A 178 -4.82 25.71 -10.07
N HIS A 179 -4.67 24.38 -10.05
CA HIS A 179 -5.15 23.56 -8.94
C HIS A 179 -4.27 23.68 -7.70
N PHE A 180 -2.94 23.67 -7.84
CA PHE A 180 -1.99 23.80 -6.72
C PHE A 180 -1.97 25.19 -6.09
N LEU A 181 -2.34 26.24 -6.84
CA LEU A 181 -2.47 27.59 -6.32
C LEU A 181 -3.91 27.94 -5.94
N SER A 182 -4.83 26.97 -5.95
CA SER A 182 -6.18 27.17 -5.44
C SER A 182 -6.17 27.32 -3.92
N GLU A 183 -7.17 28.03 -3.40
CA GLU A 183 -7.34 28.28 -1.96
C GLU A 183 -7.44 26.97 -1.17
N ALA A 184 -8.16 25.97 -1.70
CA ALA A 184 -8.26 24.63 -1.10
C ALA A 184 -6.91 23.90 -1.05
N SER A 185 -6.07 24.01 -2.09
CA SER A 185 -4.73 23.42 -2.05
C SER A 185 -3.81 24.14 -1.07
N ILE A 186 -3.91 25.46 -0.97
CA ILE A 186 -3.13 26.24 -0.01
C ILE A 186 -3.52 25.86 1.42
N ALA A 187 -4.83 25.79 1.70
CA ALA A 187 -5.36 25.34 2.99
C ALA A 187 -4.83 23.95 3.37
N LEU A 188 -4.87 22.99 2.44
CA LEU A 188 -4.32 21.65 2.63
C LEU A 188 -2.86 21.68 3.08
N LEU A 189 -2.00 22.47 2.43
CA LEU A 189 -0.59 22.51 2.79
C LEU A 189 -0.36 23.05 4.21
N HIS A 190 -1.07 24.12 4.55
CA HIS A 190 -0.99 24.75 5.86
C HIS A 190 -1.46 23.77 6.96
N ASP A 191 -2.64 23.19 6.77
CA ASP A 191 -3.26 22.35 7.79
C ASP A 191 -2.54 21.00 7.92
N CYS A 192 -2.12 20.38 6.82
CA CYS A 192 -1.31 19.16 6.88
C CYS A 192 -0.01 19.37 7.64
N PHE A 193 0.65 20.52 7.43
CA PHE A 193 1.87 20.86 8.16
C PHE A 193 1.61 20.94 9.66
N TRP A 194 0.59 21.70 10.07
CA TRP A 194 0.28 21.90 11.49
C TRP A 194 -0.24 20.63 12.16
N TRP A 195 -1.06 19.85 11.46
CA TRP A 195 -1.52 18.54 11.94
C TRP A 195 -0.33 17.61 12.22
N TRP A 196 0.60 17.54 11.26
CA TRP A 196 1.82 16.74 11.41
C TRP A 196 2.73 17.27 12.52
N PHE A 197 2.86 18.60 12.65
CA PHE A 197 3.64 19.24 13.69
C PHE A 197 3.12 18.90 15.08
N LEU A 198 1.80 19.03 15.31
CA LEU A 198 1.15 18.64 16.55
C LEU A 198 1.36 17.15 16.84
N HIS A 199 1.15 16.29 15.83
CA HIS A 199 1.35 14.85 15.98
C HIS A 199 2.78 14.50 16.43
N LYS A 200 3.79 15.22 15.93
CA LYS A 200 5.19 14.89 16.18
C LYS A 200 5.79 15.55 17.42
N PHE A 201 5.38 16.78 17.75
CA PHE A 201 6.08 17.60 18.76
C PHE A 201 5.22 17.99 19.95
N LYS A 202 3.93 18.28 19.73
CA LYS A 202 3.00 18.75 20.77
C LYS A 202 1.61 18.16 20.50
N PRO A 203 1.38 16.88 20.88
CA PRO A 203 0.10 16.23 20.60
C PRO A 203 -1.03 17.00 21.27
N ASP A 204 -1.99 17.41 20.46
CA ASP A 204 -3.21 18.09 20.89
C ASP A 204 -4.36 17.56 20.04
N ARG A 205 -5.12 16.63 20.63
CA ARG A 205 -6.12 15.87 19.89
C ARG A 205 -7.25 16.76 19.39
N GLU A 206 -7.67 17.74 20.18
CA GLU A 206 -8.77 18.64 19.83
C GLU A 206 -8.41 19.47 18.59
N SER A 207 -7.26 20.15 18.62
CA SER A 207 -6.78 20.91 17.46
C SER A 207 -6.50 20.02 16.25
N GLN A 208 -6.02 18.79 16.45
CA GLN A 208 -5.77 17.84 15.37
C GLN A 208 -7.06 17.36 14.70
N ASP A 209 -8.11 17.10 15.47
CA ASP A 209 -9.41 16.69 14.94
C ASP A 209 -10.00 17.85 14.12
N CYS A 210 -9.96 19.10 14.62
CA CYS A 210 -10.39 20.27 13.86
C CYS A 210 -9.57 20.50 12.58
N LEU A 211 -8.24 20.35 12.64
CA LEU A 211 -7.38 20.43 11.46
C LEU A 211 -7.70 19.31 10.46
N PHE A 212 -7.98 18.11 10.94
CA PHE A 212 -8.32 16.97 10.08
C PHE A 212 -9.66 17.19 9.35
N ASP A 213 -10.66 17.74 10.02
CA ASP A 213 -11.93 18.09 9.39
C ASP A 213 -11.73 19.11 8.27
N ARG A 214 -10.96 20.17 8.51
CA ARG A 214 -10.65 21.19 7.48
C ARG A 214 -9.79 20.64 6.34
N ILE A 215 -8.84 19.74 6.64
CA ILE A 215 -8.07 19.01 5.62
C ILE A 215 -9.01 18.20 4.74
N SER A 216 -9.95 17.47 5.35
CA SER A 216 -10.90 16.62 4.63
C SER A 216 -11.80 17.45 3.72
N GLU A 217 -12.35 18.55 4.23
CA GLU A 217 -13.15 19.50 3.45
C GLU A 217 -12.35 20.11 2.28
N SER A 218 -11.14 20.59 2.56
CA SER A 218 -10.26 21.19 1.54
C SER A 218 -9.84 20.17 0.48
N TYR A 219 -9.59 18.92 0.88
CA TYR A 219 -9.29 17.82 -0.04
C TYR A 219 -10.46 17.51 -0.94
N VAL A 220 -11.67 17.34 -0.38
CA VAL A 220 -12.87 17.07 -1.17
C VAL A 220 -13.15 18.23 -2.13
N THR A 221 -13.02 19.47 -1.67
CA THR A 221 -13.21 20.67 -2.50
C THR A 221 -12.21 20.71 -3.65
N LEU A 222 -10.92 20.51 -3.37
CA LEU A 222 -9.88 20.45 -4.39
C LEU A 222 -10.15 19.31 -5.37
N PHE A 223 -10.47 18.12 -4.87
CA PHE A 223 -10.75 16.95 -5.69
C PHE A 223 -11.96 17.18 -6.59
N MET A 224 -13.06 17.72 -6.08
CA MET A 224 -14.25 18.04 -6.87
C MET A 224 -14.00 19.12 -7.92
N SER A 225 -13.09 20.07 -7.67
CA SER A 225 -12.71 21.11 -8.63
C SER A 225 -11.96 20.57 -9.88
N ILE A 226 -11.40 19.37 -9.80
CA ILE A 226 -10.64 18.75 -10.89
C ILE A 226 -11.61 17.98 -11.81
N PRO A 227 -11.61 18.25 -13.14
CA PRO A 227 -12.47 17.55 -14.09
C PRO A 227 -12.24 16.03 -14.10
N LEU A 228 -13.32 15.25 -14.23
CA LEU A 228 -13.30 13.77 -14.26
C LEU A 228 -12.31 13.21 -15.29
N SER A 229 -12.27 13.79 -16.50
CA SER A 229 -11.35 13.38 -17.57
C SER A 229 -9.86 13.48 -17.21
N ARG A 230 -9.51 14.16 -16.11
CA ARG A 230 -8.13 14.31 -15.61
C ARG A 230 -7.88 13.55 -14.32
N LYS A 231 -8.93 13.12 -13.62
CA LYS A 231 -8.82 12.21 -12.47
C LYS A 231 -8.34 10.83 -12.92
N ASP A 232 -8.81 10.38 -14.09
CA ASP A 232 -8.53 9.06 -14.62
C ASP A 232 -7.09 8.83 -15.09
N THR A 233 -6.27 9.87 -15.30
CA THR A 233 -4.84 9.66 -15.59
C THR A 233 -4.07 8.99 -14.44
N PHE A 234 -4.57 9.05 -13.20
CA PHE A 234 -4.03 8.29 -12.06
C PHE A 234 -4.59 6.86 -11.97
N PHE A 235 -5.74 6.58 -12.59
CA PHE A 235 -6.42 5.27 -12.60
C PHE A 235 -6.23 4.49 -13.90
N GLN A 236 -5.55 5.06 -14.90
CA GLN A 236 -5.04 4.33 -16.05
C GLN A 236 -3.84 3.47 -15.59
N GLU A 237 -4.16 2.39 -14.86
CA GLU A 237 -3.28 1.23 -14.82
C GLU A 237 -2.96 0.84 -16.27
N LYS A 238 -1.66 0.74 -16.54
CA LYS A 238 -1.15 0.08 -17.74
C LYS A 238 -1.77 -1.31 -17.83
N HIS A 239 -2.72 -1.50 -18.73
CA HIS A 239 -2.99 -2.79 -19.35
C HIS A 239 -2.00 -3.02 -20.49
#